data_AF-A0A437Q3F7-F1
#
_entry.id   AF-A0A437Q3F7-F1
#
_cell.length_a   1.000
_cell.length_b   1.000
_cell.length_c   1.000
_cell.angle_alpha   90.00
_cell.angle_beta   90.00
_cell.angle_gamma   90.00
#
_symmetry.space_group_name_H-M   'P 1'
#
loop_
_entity.id
_entity.type
_entity.pdbx_description
1 polymer ?
#
loop_
_entity_poly.entity_id
_entity_poly.type
_entity_poly.pdbx_seq_one_letter_code
_entity_poly.pdbx_strand_id
1 'polypeptide(L)'
;MDGAAALGCERLELCGVAPHLHIPQLSDGHARGIRRRIESRGLAAYCLTPEQVMYPVNVASPVDWLRTQSIAMFRRAAELCAELGVELLLLTQGRGLENEPVEAAWRRSVDAIGDIATYADTLGVTCVLDPLQRGVEPGQRLADAGGDARRDRLHPYRSSARHGGDGRGRRGHRQRLRRARRPHPPCASDRRPTEDVSVPERTF
;
A
#
# COMPACT_ATOMS: atom_id res chain seq x y z
N MET A 1 -9.98 19.25 1.72
CA MET A 1 -10.41 18.78 3.06
C MET A 1 -11.70 19.45 3.50
N ASP A 2 -11.80 20.79 3.43
CA ASP A 2 -13.03 21.50 3.83
C ASP A 2 -14.26 21.09 3.00
N GLY A 3 -14.11 20.90 1.69
CA GLY A 3 -15.19 20.37 0.85
C GLY A 3 -15.65 18.96 1.26
N ALA A 4 -14.74 18.09 1.68
CA ALA A 4 -15.11 16.75 2.15
C ALA A 4 -15.89 16.81 3.48
N ALA A 5 -15.49 17.69 4.40
CA ALA A 5 -16.24 17.93 5.63
C ALA A 5 -17.63 18.52 5.34
N ALA A 6 -17.73 19.47 4.41
CA ALA A 6 -19.01 20.07 4.00
C ALA A 6 -19.96 19.05 3.34
N LEU A 7 -19.43 18.01 2.71
CA LEU A 7 -20.19 16.89 2.14
C LEU A 7 -20.55 15.81 3.17
N GLY A 8 -20.18 15.98 4.45
CA GLY A 8 -20.45 15.00 5.51
C GLY A 8 -19.60 13.74 5.43
N CYS A 9 -18.46 13.78 4.72
CA CYS A 9 -17.50 12.67 4.76
C CYS A 9 -16.93 12.54 6.17
N GLU A 10 -16.69 11.30 6.61
CA GLU A 10 -16.04 11.02 7.90
C GLU A 10 -14.60 10.54 7.73
N ARG A 11 -14.32 9.88 6.59
CA ARG A 11 -13.05 9.21 6.31
C ARG A 11 -12.49 9.61 4.97
N LEU A 12 -11.17 9.75 4.92
CA LEU A 12 -10.41 10.15 3.73
C LEU A 12 -9.42 9.06 3.33
N GLU A 13 -9.31 8.85 2.03
CA GLU A 13 -8.13 8.27 1.41
C GLU A 13 -7.16 9.40 1.03
N LEU A 14 -5.88 9.20 1.31
CA LEU A 14 -4.82 10.14 0.96
C LEU A 14 -4.00 9.58 -0.20
N CYS A 15 -3.94 10.33 -1.30
CA CYS A 15 -3.08 9.99 -2.42
C CYS A 15 -1.67 10.54 -2.18
N GLY A 16 -0.70 9.64 -1.97
CA GLY A 16 0.73 9.89 -1.74
C GLY A 16 1.51 10.25 -2.99
N VAL A 17 0.98 11.17 -3.79
CA VAL A 17 1.54 11.58 -5.09
C VAL A 17 2.01 13.04 -5.02
N ALA A 18 3.08 13.36 -5.75
CA ALA A 18 3.54 14.73 -5.90
C ALA A 18 2.48 15.62 -6.61
N PRO A 19 2.45 16.94 -6.34
CA PRO A 19 3.32 17.68 -5.42
C PRO A 19 2.82 17.69 -3.97
N HIS A 20 1.60 17.19 -3.71
CA HIS A 20 0.92 17.44 -2.43
C HIS A 20 1.32 16.49 -1.31
N LEU A 21 1.71 15.25 -1.62
CA LEU A 21 2.05 14.24 -0.62
C LEU A 21 3.12 13.28 -1.15
N HIS A 22 4.26 13.82 -1.61
CA HIS A 22 5.33 13.00 -2.16
C HIS A 22 6.06 12.21 -1.05
N ILE A 23 5.77 10.90 -0.96
CA ILE A 23 6.24 9.99 0.08
C ILE A 23 7.76 10.04 0.32
N PRO A 24 8.63 10.02 -0.70
CA PRO A 24 10.09 10.06 -0.50
C PRO A 24 10.60 11.31 0.21
N GLN A 25 9.87 12.44 0.15
CA GLN A 25 10.28 13.72 0.72
C GLN A 25 9.43 14.14 1.92
N LEU A 26 8.37 13.39 2.25
CA LEU A 26 7.50 13.73 3.36
C LEU A 26 8.17 13.40 4.71
N SER A 27 8.37 14.42 5.53
CA SER A 27 8.87 14.25 6.89
C SER A 27 7.75 13.81 7.84
N ASP A 28 8.13 13.10 8.91
CA ASP A 28 7.18 12.63 9.93
C ASP A 28 6.47 13.82 10.60
N GLY A 29 7.19 14.92 10.84
CA GLY A 29 6.62 16.15 11.40
C GLY A 29 5.54 16.75 10.51
N HIS A 30 5.74 16.73 9.19
CA HIS A 30 4.74 17.19 8.23
C HIS A 30 3.54 16.23 8.20
N ALA A 31 3.77 14.92 8.19
CA ALA A 31 2.71 13.91 8.27
C ALA A 31 1.82 14.09 9.52
N ARG A 32 2.41 14.26 10.71
CA ARG A 32 1.66 14.58 11.93
C ARG A 32 0.91 15.91 11.83
N GLY A 33 1.46 16.89 11.13
CA GLY A 33 0.80 18.16 10.83
C GLY A 33 -0.46 17.98 9.97
N ILE A 34 -0.39 17.13 8.94
CA ILE A 34 -1.52 16.76 8.09
C ILE A 34 -2.60 16.08 8.92
N ARG A 35 -2.22 15.09 9.74
CA ARG A 35 -3.14 14.40 10.65
C ARG A 35 -3.92 15.38 11.53
N ARG A 36 -3.24 16.31 12.22
CA ARG A 36 -3.91 17.32 13.06
C ARG A 36 -4.93 18.17 12.28
N ARG A 37 -4.62 18.53 11.03
CA ARG A 37 -5.54 19.31 10.17
C ARG A 37 -6.77 18.50 9.76
N ILE A 38 -6.63 17.19 9.57
CA ILE A 38 -7.74 16.28 9.27
C ILE A 38 -8.61 16.13 10.52
N GLU A 39 -8.02 15.82 11.66
CA GLU A 39 -8.73 15.64 12.94
C GLU A 39 -9.44 16.92 13.39
N SER A 40 -8.86 18.11 13.17
CA SER A 40 -9.48 19.40 13.52
C SER A 40 -10.79 19.68 12.77
N ARG A 41 -11.11 18.87 11.74
CA ARG A 41 -12.33 18.97 10.93
C ARG A 41 -13.32 17.84 11.23
N GLY A 42 -13.05 17.02 12.25
CA GLY A 42 -13.85 15.83 12.55
C GLY A 42 -13.69 14.70 11.52
N LEU A 43 -12.63 14.76 10.69
CA LEU A 43 -12.31 13.73 9.69
C LEU A 43 -11.26 12.77 10.25
N ALA A 44 -11.17 11.59 9.64
CA ALA A 44 -10.07 10.64 9.85
C ALA A 44 -9.44 10.22 8.52
N ALA A 45 -8.11 10.10 8.46
CA ALA A 45 -7.43 9.45 7.35
C ALA A 45 -7.50 7.93 7.56
N TYR A 46 -7.94 7.17 6.56
CA TYR A 46 -8.19 5.73 6.71
C TYR A 46 -7.32 4.87 5.80
N CYS A 47 -6.96 5.39 4.62
CA CYS A 47 -6.11 4.70 3.66
C CYS A 47 -5.07 5.65 3.07
N LEU A 48 -3.84 5.17 2.89
CA LEU A 48 -2.79 5.84 2.14
C LEU A 48 -2.56 5.06 0.85
N THR A 49 -2.59 5.78 -0.27
CA THR A 49 -2.35 5.25 -1.61
C THR A 49 -1.10 5.92 -2.17
N PRO A 50 0.09 5.32 -2.03
CA PRO A 50 1.32 5.89 -2.58
C PRO A 50 1.27 5.98 -4.10
N GLU A 51 2.14 6.81 -4.68
CA GLU A 51 2.40 6.79 -6.11
C GLU A 51 2.83 5.39 -6.56
N GLN A 52 2.07 4.82 -7.48
CA GLN A 52 2.26 3.45 -7.96
C GLN A 52 1.82 3.35 -9.41
N VAL A 53 2.28 2.30 -10.11
CA VAL A 53 1.84 1.98 -11.50
C VAL A 53 2.36 2.99 -12.54
N MET A 54 3.19 3.94 -12.12
CA MET A 54 3.95 4.83 -12.97
C MET A 54 5.44 4.61 -12.70
N TYR A 55 6.24 4.48 -13.77
CA TYR A 55 7.69 4.40 -13.62
C TYR A 55 8.21 5.66 -12.91
N PRO A 56 9.11 5.50 -11.93
CA PRO A 56 9.95 4.32 -11.67
C PRO A 56 9.39 3.29 -10.67
N VAL A 57 8.20 3.48 -10.09
CA VAL A 57 7.70 2.61 -8.99
C VAL A 57 7.13 1.30 -9.53
N ASN A 58 7.83 0.20 -9.28
CA ASN A 58 7.41 -1.14 -9.67
C ASN A 58 8.06 -2.24 -8.79
N VAL A 59 7.27 -2.78 -7.85
CA VAL A 59 7.70 -3.86 -6.93
C VAL A 59 7.93 -5.21 -7.62
N ALA A 60 7.38 -5.38 -8.82
CA ALA A 60 7.64 -6.50 -9.71
C ALA A 60 8.46 -6.05 -10.93
N SER A 61 9.43 -5.16 -10.73
CA SER A 61 10.47 -4.89 -11.74
C SER A 61 11.52 -6.01 -11.76
N PRO A 62 12.00 -6.46 -12.94
CA PRO A 62 13.16 -7.36 -13.02
C PRO A 62 14.49 -6.63 -12.88
N VAL A 63 14.46 -5.29 -12.81
CA VAL A 63 15.64 -4.47 -12.53
C VAL A 63 15.77 -4.31 -11.02
N ASP A 64 16.81 -4.93 -10.44
CA ASP A 64 16.95 -5.08 -8.98
C ASP A 64 16.93 -3.77 -8.20
N TRP A 65 17.62 -2.74 -8.69
CA TRP A 65 17.67 -1.45 -8.00
C TRP A 65 16.31 -0.74 -8.00
N LEU A 66 15.55 -0.82 -9.11
CA LEU A 66 14.20 -0.27 -9.20
C LEU A 66 13.25 -1.01 -8.25
N ARG A 67 13.33 -2.34 -8.23
CA ARG A 67 12.53 -3.16 -7.32
C ARG A 67 12.83 -2.82 -5.86
N THR A 68 14.11 -2.73 -5.51
CA THR A 68 14.57 -2.40 -4.16
C THR A 68 14.08 -1.03 -3.72
N GLN A 69 14.21 0.00 -4.58
CA GLN A 69 13.71 1.34 -4.28
C GLN A 69 12.18 1.37 -4.15
N SER A 70 11.46 0.62 -4.98
CA SER A 70 10.00 0.52 -4.90
C SER A 70 9.55 -0.08 -3.57
N ILE A 71 10.19 -1.16 -3.14
CA ILE A 71 9.91 -1.80 -1.83
C ILE A 71 10.21 -0.82 -0.70
N ALA A 72 11.37 -0.14 -0.75
CA ALA A 72 11.74 0.85 0.26
C ALA A 72 10.74 2.01 0.35
N MET A 73 10.22 2.49 -0.80
CA MET A 73 9.18 3.51 -0.84
C MET A 73 7.90 3.04 -0.15
N PHE A 74 7.45 1.81 -0.39
CA PHE A 74 6.26 1.28 0.28
C PHE A 74 6.47 1.03 1.78
N ARG A 75 7.66 0.63 2.22
CA ARG A 75 8.00 0.58 3.65
C ARG A 75 7.96 1.99 4.27
N ARG A 76 8.50 2.98 3.58
CA ARG A 76 8.40 4.39 4.00
C ARG A 76 6.94 4.87 4.07
N ALA A 77 6.11 4.45 3.13
CA ALA A 77 4.68 4.73 3.18
C ALA A 77 3.99 4.10 4.40
N ALA A 78 4.39 2.88 4.80
CA ALA A 78 3.88 2.24 6.02
C ALA A 78 4.27 3.01 7.30
N GLU A 79 5.49 3.53 7.39
CA GLU A 79 5.91 4.42 8.49
C GLU A 79 5.05 5.68 8.53
N LEU A 80 4.84 6.30 7.38
CA LEU A 80 4.00 7.49 7.27
C LEU A 80 2.53 7.22 7.60
N CYS A 81 2.02 6.00 7.37
CA CYS A 81 0.68 5.63 7.83
C CYS A 81 0.56 5.77 9.35
N ALA A 82 1.55 5.31 10.12
CA ALA A 82 1.56 5.44 11.57
C ALA A 82 1.53 6.92 12.01
N GLU A 83 2.32 7.78 11.33
CA GLU A 83 2.35 9.22 11.61
C GLU A 83 1.06 9.95 11.21
N LEU A 84 0.45 9.55 10.09
CA LEU A 84 -0.82 10.07 9.59
C LEU A 84 -2.02 9.57 10.41
N GLY A 85 -1.86 8.51 11.21
CA GLY A 85 -2.96 7.82 11.89
C GLY A 85 -3.84 7.00 10.95
N VAL A 86 -3.26 6.52 9.85
CA VAL A 86 -3.89 5.71 8.81
C VAL A 86 -3.73 4.21 9.13
N GLU A 87 -4.80 3.44 8.96
CA GLU A 87 -4.80 2.01 9.25
C GLU A 87 -4.48 1.15 8.02
N LEU A 88 -4.77 1.66 6.81
CA LEU A 88 -4.62 0.91 5.56
C LEU A 88 -3.55 1.50 4.64
N LEU A 89 -2.71 0.63 4.08
CA LEU A 89 -1.79 0.96 3.00
C LEU A 89 -2.20 0.22 1.72
N LEU A 90 -2.54 0.96 0.67
CA LEU A 90 -2.92 0.39 -0.61
C LEU A 90 -1.68 0.09 -1.46
N LEU A 91 -1.58 -1.16 -1.94
CA LEU A 91 -0.51 -1.68 -2.76
C LEU A 91 -1.08 -2.22 -4.08
N THR A 92 -0.24 -2.25 -5.10
CA THR A 92 -0.49 -2.98 -6.35
C THR A 92 0.61 -4.01 -6.57
N GLN A 93 0.32 -5.02 -7.38
CA GLN A 93 1.20 -6.15 -7.63
C GLN A 93 2.46 -5.81 -8.46
N GLY A 94 2.58 -4.58 -8.97
CA GLY A 94 3.60 -4.23 -9.94
C GLY A 94 3.36 -4.91 -11.29
N ARG A 95 4.33 -4.78 -12.20
CA ARG A 95 4.20 -5.30 -13.57
C ARG A 95 5.54 -5.84 -14.08
N GLY A 96 5.51 -7.05 -14.64
CA GLY A 96 6.65 -7.59 -15.38
C GLY A 96 6.83 -6.95 -16.76
N LEU A 97 7.97 -7.21 -17.39
CA LEU A 97 8.18 -6.90 -18.81
C LEU A 97 7.19 -7.68 -19.68
N GLU A 98 6.92 -7.16 -20.88
CA GLU A 98 5.98 -7.80 -21.82
C GLU A 98 6.54 -9.11 -22.38
N ASN A 99 7.87 -9.22 -22.48
CA ASN A 99 8.58 -10.34 -23.06
C ASN A 99 9.08 -11.37 -22.03
N GLU A 100 8.66 -11.29 -20.76
CA GLU A 100 9.06 -12.25 -19.73
C GLU A 100 7.93 -13.22 -19.34
N PRO A 101 8.26 -14.41 -18.79
CA PRO A 101 7.26 -15.32 -18.25
C PRO A 101 6.44 -14.69 -17.12
N VAL A 102 5.12 -14.87 -17.16
CA VAL A 102 4.20 -14.33 -16.14
C VAL A 102 4.58 -14.78 -14.74
N GLU A 103 5.02 -16.03 -14.60
CA GLU A 103 5.45 -16.63 -13.34
C GLU A 103 6.67 -15.93 -12.73
N ALA A 104 7.55 -15.34 -13.55
CA ALA A 104 8.71 -14.61 -13.07
C ALA A 104 8.30 -13.30 -12.39
N ALA A 105 7.42 -12.53 -13.03
CA ALA A 105 6.84 -11.32 -12.45
C ALA A 105 5.97 -11.61 -11.23
N TRP A 106 5.18 -12.68 -11.29
CA TRP A 106 4.36 -13.14 -10.17
C TRP A 106 5.19 -13.43 -8.92
N ARG A 107 6.29 -14.21 -9.04
CA ARG A 107 7.17 -14.49 -7.90
C ARG A 107 7.73 -13.21 -7.28
N ARG A 108 8.26 -12.30 -8.11
CA ARG A 108 8.81 -11.02 -7.62
C ARG A 108 7.76 -10.17 -6.91
N SER A 109 6.52 -10.20 -7.40
CA SER A 109 5.37 -9.54 -6.79
C SER A 109 5.01 -10.11 -5.43
N VAL A 110 4.81 -11.44 -5.34
CA VAL A 110 4.49 -12.14 -4.09
C VAL A 110 5.56 -11.88 -3.04
N ASP A 111 6.84 -11.98 -3.42
CA ASP A 111 7.96 -11.75 -2.51
C ASP A 111 7.98 -10.31 -1.99
N ALA A 112 7.75 -9.33 -2.87
CA ALA A 112 7.77 -7.92 -2.49
C ALA A 112 6.57 -7.55 -1.61
N ILE A 113 5.36 -7.99 -1.97
CA ILE A 113 4.15 -7.75 -1.18
C ILE A 113 4.28 -8.40 0.18
N GLY A 114 4.77 -9.64 0.25
CA GLY A 114 5.00 -10.34 1.51
C GLY A 114 5.96 -9.59 2.43
N ASP A 115 7.04 -9.07 1.87
CA ASP A 115 8.01 -8.25 2.60
C ASP A 115 7.41 -6.94 3.13
N ILE A 116 6.72 -6.19 2.26
CA ILE A 116 6.07 -4.92 2.63
C ILE A 116 5.00 -5.16 3.70
N ALA A 117 4.14 -6.17 3.52
CA ALA A 117 3.08 -6.49 4.45
C ALA A 117 3.63 -6.92 5.82
N THR A 118 4.69 -7.73 5.83
CA THR A 118 5.36 -8.14 7.07
C THR A 118 5.92 -6.93 7.82
N TYR A 119 6.57 -5.99 7.12
CA TYR A 119 7.06 -4.76 7.74
C TYR A 119 5.92 -3.87 8.26
N ALA A 120 4.88 -3.66 7.44
CA ALA A 120 3.72 -2.85 7.80
C ALA A 120 2.98 -3.38 9.05
N ASP A 121 2.88 -4.70 9.21
CA ASP A 121 2.26 -5.32 10.38
C ASP A 121 3.01 -4.96 11.68
N THR A 122 4.33 -4.83 11.65
CA THR A 122 5.12 -4.37 12.81
C THR A 122 4.76 -2.95 13.27
N LEU A 123 4.19 -2.15 12.36
CA LEU A 123 3.73 -0.78 12.60
C LEU A 123 2.21 -0.72 12.89
N GLY A 124 1.51 -1.85 12.87
CA GLY A 124 0.07 -1.94 13.03
C GLY A 124 -0.73 -1.49 11.80
N VAL A 125 -0.11 -1.48 10.63
CA VAL A 125 -0.70 -1.05 9.35
C VAL A 125 -1.10 -2.29 8.54
N THR A 126 -2.34 -2.32 8.05
CA THR A 126 -2.83 -3.40 7.20
C THR A 126 -2.64 -3.06 5.73
N CYS A 127 -1.92 -3.90 5.00
CA CYS A 127 -1.82 -3.75 3.55
C CYS A 127 -3.08 -4.28 2.84
N VAL A 128 -3.60 -3.50 1.89
CA VAL A 128 -4.70 -3.89 1.01
C VAL A 128 -4.20 -3.89 -0.44
N LEU A 129 -4.59 -4.90 -1.21
CA LEU A 129 -4.15 -5.06 -2.60
C LEU A 129 -5.24 -4.55 -3.55
N ASP A 130 -4.88 -3.65 -4.45
CA ASP A 130 -5.69 -3.30 -5.61
C ASP A 130 -5.28 -4.18 -6.81
N PRO A 131 -6.11 -5.15 -7.23
CA PRO A 131 -5.81 -6.01 -8.35
C PRO A 131 -6.03 -5.27 -9.66
N LEU A 132 -5.01 -4.53 -10.10
CA LEU A 132 -5.08 -3.86 -11.39
C LEU A 132 -5.14 -4.88 -12.52
N GLN A 133 -6.29 -4.92 -13.19
CA GLN A 133 -6.47 -5.71 -14.39
C GLN A 133 -5.69 -5.08 -15.54
N ARG A 134 -5.31 -5.89 -16.54
CA ARG A 134 -4.77 -5.36 -17.79
C ARG A 134 -5.84 -4.46 -18.42
N GLY A 135 -5.63 -3.16 -18.37
CA GLY A 135 -6.26 -2.27 -19.35
C GLY A 135 -5.79 -2.72 -20.71
N VAL A 136 -6.70 -3.25 -21.54
CA VAL A 136 -6.40 -3.42 -22.96
C VAL A 136 -6.33 -2.01 -23.52
N GLU A 137 -5.13 -1.54 -23.86
CA GLU A 137 -5.01 -0.33 -24.66
C GLU A 137 -5.78 -0.55 -25.97
N PRO A 138 -6.63 0.39 -26.42
CA PRO A 138 -7.45 0.20 -27.62
C PRO A 138 -6.67 -0.20 -28.88
N GLY A 139 -5.35 0.06 -28.91
CA GLY A 139 -4.44 -0.33 -30.00
C GLY A 139 -4.02 -1.80 -30.04
N GLN A 140 -4.14 -2.57 -28.95
CA GLN A 140 -3.73 -3.98 -28.91
C GLN A 140 -4.76 -4.95 -29.52
N ARG A 141 -6.00 -4.49 -29.74
CA ARG A 141 -7.05 -5.31 -30.35
C ARG A 141 -6.78 -5.66 -31.83
N LEU A 142 -5.95 -4.87 -32.51
CA LEU A 142 -5.56 -5.10 -33.90
C LEU A 142 -4.41 -6.11 -34.04
N ALA A 143 -3.53 -6.22 -33.04
CA ALA A 143 -2.44 -7.20 -33.05
C ALA A 143 -2.96 -8.63 -32.78
N ASP A 144 -3.97 -8.76 -31.92
CA ASP A 144 -4.56 -10.06 -31.58
C ASP A 144 -5.56 -10.57 -32.64
N ALA A 145 -6.03 -9.70 -33.55
CA ALA A 145 -6.96 -10.08 -34.62
C ALA A 145 -6.29 -10.81 -35.80
N GLY A 146 -4.94 -10.85 -35.84
CA GLY A 146 -4.17 -11.47 -36.92
C GLY A 146 -3.51 -12.81 -36.59
N GLY A 147 -3.66 -13.33 -35.36
CA GLY A 147 -2.89 -14.47 -34.86
C GLY A 147 -3.71 -15.60 -34.27
N ASP A 148 -4.28 -16.44 -35.13
CA ASP A 148 -4.45 -17.90 -34.95
C ASP A 148 -4.97 -18.42 -33.58
N ALA A 149 -6.30 -18.38 -33.44
CA ALA A 149 -7.21 -19.51 -33.17
C ALA A 149 -6.68 -20.85 -32.57
N ARG A 150 -5.73 -20.89 -31.63
CA ARG A 150 -5.36 -22.14 -30.91
C ARG A 150 -4.90 -21.98 -29.46
N ARG A 151 -5.58 -21.19 -28.61
CA ARG A 151 -5.39 -21.24 -27.15
C ARG A 151 -6.66 -21.08 -26.31
N ASP A 152 -7.76 -21.70 -26.73
CA ASP A 152 -8.90 -21.97 -25.84
C ASP A 152 -8.68 -23.30 -25.12
N ARG A 153 -7.83 -23.32 -24.08
CA ARG A 153 -7.80 -24.39 -23.06
C ARG A 153 -6.95 -24.06 -21.83
N LEU A 154 -7.21 -22.94 -21.16
CA LEU A 154 -6.93 -22.83 -19.73
C LEU A 154 -8.16 -22.25 -19.04
N HIS A 155 -9.01 -23.18 -18.61
CA HIS A 155 -10.31 -22.92 -18.02
C HIS A 155 -10.17 -22.30 -16.61
N PRO A 156 -11.05 -21.35 -16.25
CA PRO A 156 -11.09 -20.75 -14.92
C PRO A 156 -11.51 -21.74 -13.84
N TYR A 157 -10.85 -21.60 -12.69
CA TYR A 157 -11.19 -22.04 -11.34
C TYR A 157 -12.59 -22.67 -11.21
N ARG A 158 -12.67 -24.01 -11.21
CA ARG A 158 -13.88 -24.74 -10.78
C ARG A 158 -13.84 -24.94 -9.27
N SER A 159 -14.66 -24.18 -8.58
CA SER A 159 -15.13 -24.50 -7.22
C SER A 159 -15.88 -25.83 -7.24
N SER A 160 -15.38 -26.81 -6.48
CA SER A 160 -16.12 -28.04 -6.16
C SER A 160 -16.49 -28.02 -4.68
N ALA A 161 -17.73 -27.64 -4.36
CA ALA A 161 -18.36 -27.97 -3.09
C ALA A 161 -19.88 -28.04 -3.24
N ARG A 162 -20.44 -29.24 -3.03
CA ARG A 162 -21.83 -29.62 -2.65
C ARG A 162 -21.98 -31.13 -2.94
N HIS A 163 -22.45 -32.04 -2.08
CA HIS A 163 -23.29 -31.97 -0.88
C HIS A 163 -23.08 -33.25 -0.01
N GLY A 164 -23.45 -33.15 1.27
CA GLY A 164 -23.82 -34.28 2.12
C GLY A 164 -23.91 -33.84 3.58
N GLY A 165 -25.08 -33.39 4.02
CA GLY A 165 -25.30 -32.85 5.37
C GLY A 165 -25.75 -33.89 6.40
N ASP A 166 -25.75 -33.51 7.67
CA ASP A 166 -26.85 -33.71 8.62
C ASP A 166 -26.60 -32.88 9.90
N GLY A 167 -27.69 -32.37 10.49
CA GLY A 167 -27.90 -32.52 11.93
C GLY A 167 -27.33 -31.52 12.94
N ARG A 168 -28.21 -30.58 13.34
CA ARG A 168 -28.43 -30.14 14.74
C ARG A 168 -27.40 -29.22 15.42
N GLY A 169 -27.81 -27.95 15.54
CA GLY A 169 -28.08 -27.38 16.87
C GLY A 169 -27.01 -26.47 17.51
N ARG A 170 -27.53 -25.33 18.00
CA ARG A 170 -27.11 -24.52 19.17
C ARG A 170 -26.56 -23.12 18.86
N ARG A 171 -27.52 -22.19 18.94
CA ARG A 171 -27.50 -20.90 19.65
C ARG A 171 -26.15 -20.41 20.21
N GLY A 172 -25.81 -19.19 19.81
CA GLY A 172 -25.31 -18.15 20.72
C GLY A 172 -23.80 -17.98 20.82
N HIS A 173 -23.26 -16.96 20.15
CA HIS A 173 -22.49 -15.91 20.84
C HIS A 173 -22.20 -14.73 19.90
N ARG A 174 -22.97 -13.65 20.06
CA ARG A 174 -22.43 -12.29 19.87
C ARG A 174 -21.51 -12.03 21.06
N GLN A 175 -20.23 -11.79 20.85
CA GLN A 175 -19.40 -10.98 21.77
C GLN A 175 -18.09 -10.54 21.12
N ARG A 176 -18.03 -9.23 20.85
CA ARG A 176 -16.93 -8.31 21.18
C ARG A 176 -15.51 -8.75 20.85
N LEU A 177 -15.00 -8.28 19.71
CA LEU A 177 -13.57 -7.98 19.56
C LEU A 177 -13.33 -6.52 19.94
N ARG A 178 -13.25 -6.23 21.24
CA ARG A 178 -12.49 -5.09 21.74
C ARG A 178 -11.06 -5.59 21.94
N ARG A 179 -10.19 -5.44 20.93
CA ARG A 179 -8.76 -5.62 21.15
C ARG A 179 -8.24 -4.38 21.89
N ALA A 180 -7.67 -4.64 23.07
CA ALA A 180 -7.01 -3.62 23.88
C ALA A 180 -5.87 -2.99 23.08
N ARG A 181 -5.85 -1.64 23.02
CA ARG A 181 -4.70 -0.87 22.56
C ARG A 181 -3.51 -1.25 23.44
N ARG A 182 -2.47 -1.84 22.85
CA ARG A 182 -1.18 -1.96 23.53
C ARG A 182 -0.53 -0.57 23.56
N PRO A 183 0.08 -0.13 24.67
CA PRO A 183 0.81 1.13 24.69
C PRO A 183 2.05 1.02 23.78
N HIS A 184 2.29 2.07 23.01
CA HIS A 184 3.50 2.21 22.20
C HIS A 184 4.76 2.22 23.09
N PRO A 185 5.88 1.63 22.67
CA PRO A 185 7.15 1.82 23.34
C PRO A 185 7.60 3.30 23.23
N PRO A 186 8.32 3.85 24.23
CA PRO A 186 8.79 5.22 24.19
C PRO A 186 9.75 5.47 23.02
N CYS A 187 9.52 6.57 22.29
CA CYS A 187 10.31 7.01 21.14
C CYS A 187 11.68 7.54 21.58
N ALA A 188 12.71 7.34 20.76
CA ALA A 188 14.12 7.63 21.06
C ALA A 188 14.48 9.13 21.19
N SER A 189 13.51 10.04 21.24
CA SER A 189 13.71 11.49 21.27
C SER A 189 13.78 12.14 22.66
N ASP A 190 13.73 11.37 23.75
CA ASP A 190 13.88 11.91 25.12
C ASP A 190 15.33 12.19 25.55
N ARG A 191 16.29 12.15 24.61
CA ARG A 191 17.67 12.58 24.86
C ARG A 191 17.81 14.07 24.52
N ARG A 192 18.05 14.89 25.55
CA ARG A 192 18.43 16.30 25.39
C ARG A 192 19.67 16.39 24.47
N PRO A 193 19.72 17.34 23.51
CA PRO A 193 20.95 17.58 22.77
C PRO A 193 21.96 18.26 23.69
N THR A 194 23.16 17.70 23.80
CA THR A 194 24.36 18.40 24.27
C THR A 194 24.88 19.30 23.15
N GLU A 195 25.35 20.48 23.54
CA GLU A 195 25.77 21.58 22.67
C GLU A 195 27.02 21.27 21.82
N ASP A 196 27.05 21.97 20.69
CA ASP A 196 28.17 22.56 19.94
C ASP A 196 29.24 21.66 19.28
N VAL A 197 29.18 21.60 17.94
CA VAL A 197 30.35 21.43 17.07
C VAL A 197 30.18 22.30 15.81
N SER A 198 31.01 23.35 15.73
CA SER A 198 31.23 24.20 14.56
C SER A 198 31.63 23.41 13.31
N VAL A 199 31.06 23.78 12.15
CA VAL A 199 31.49 23.33 10.82
C VAL A 199 32.08 24.52 10.06
N PRO A 200 33.29 24.44 9.47
CA PRO A 200 33.79 25.50 8.61
C PRO A 200 33.27 25.34 7.18
N GLU A 201 32.91 26.47 6.57
CA GLU A 201 32.59 26.61 5.15
C GLU A 201 33.76 26.15 4.27
N ARG A 202 33.45 25.39 3.21
CA ARG A 202 34.28 25.33 2.01
C ARG A 202 33.43 25.43 0.76
N THR A 203 33.69 26.52 0.05
CA THR A 203 33.43 26.81 -1.36
C THR A 203 33.64 25.61 -2.27
N PHE A 204 32.66 25.31 -3.11
CA PHE A 204 32.75 25.22 -4.59
C PHE A 204 31.34 25.27 -5.17
#